data_AF-A0A2J8V6F5-F1
#
_entry.id   AF-A0A2J8V6F5-F1
#
_cell.length_a   1.000
_cell.length_b   1.000
_cell.length_c   1.000
_cell.angle_alpha   90.00
_cell.angle_beta   90.00
_cell.angle_gamma   90.00
#
_symmetry.space_group_name_H-M   'P 1'
#
loop_
_entity.id
_entity.type
_entity.pdbx_description
1 polymer ?
#
loop_
_entity_poly.entity_id
_entity_poly.type
_entity_poly.pdbx_seq_one_letter_code
_entity_poly.pdbx_strand_id
1 'polypeptide(L)'
;MEWGKQGLVWLLLGHMVVSQMATLLARKRRWYKTENEYYLLQFTLTVRCLYYTSFSLELCWQQLPAASTSYSFSWMLAYVFYYPVLHNGPILSFPEFIKQMQQQEHDSLKASLCVLALGLGRLLCWWWLAELMAHLMYVHAIYSSIPLLETVSCWTLGGLALAQVLFFYVKYLVLFGVPALLMRLDGLTPPALPRCVSTMFSFTGMW
;
A
#
# COMPACT_ATOMS: atom_id res chain seq x y z
N MET A 1 21.16 -30.87 -0.77
CA MET A 1 21.07 -29.64 0.03
C MET A 1 21.81 -28.44 -0.58
N GLU A 2 22.62 -28.62 -1.64
CA GLU A 2 23.39 -27.52 -2.27
C GLU A 2 22.60 -26.66 -3.26
N TRP A 3 21.54 -27.21 -3.89
CA TRP A 3 20.72 -26.51 -4.87
C TRP A 3 20.00 -25.27 -4.31
N GLY A 4 19.52 -25.34 -3.06
CA GLY A 4 18.85 -24.20 -2.42
C GLY A 4 19.80 -23.04 -2.09
N LYS A 5 21.09 -23.31 -1.85
CA LYS A 5 22.10 -22.28 -1.59
C LYS A 5 22.36 -21.42 -2.82
N GLN A 6 22.38 -22.02 -4.01
CA GLN A 6 22.58 -21.26 -5.25
C GLN A 6 21.38 -20.35 -5.55
N GLY A 7 20.13 -20.82 -5.40
CA GLY A 7 18.94 -20.00 -5.57
C GLY A 7 18.89 -18.81 -4.59
N LEU A 8 19.27 -19.03 -3.34
CA LEU A 8 19.36 -17.98 -2.31
C LEU A 8 20.37 -16.89 -2.70
N VAL A 9 21.54 -17.28 -3.22
CA VAL A 9 22.60 -16.34 -3.64
C VAL A 9 22.11 -15.44 -4.79
N TRP A 10 21.41 -16.01 -5.77
CA TRP A 10 20.85 -15.22 -6.88
C TRP A 10 19.75 -14.25 -6.45
N LEU A 11 18.92 -14.63 -5.48
CA LEU A 11 17.91 -13.75 -4.89
C LEU A 11 18.54 -12.61 -4.08
N LEU A 12 19.58 -12.90 -3.29
CA LEU A 12 20.30 -11.89 -2.52
C LEU A 12 21.05 -10.91 -3.43
N LEU A 13 21.68 -11.41 -4.50
CA LEU A 13 22.28 -10.58 -5.55
C LEU A 13 21.24 -9.71 -6.25
N GLY A 14 20.10 -10.29 -6.64
CA GLY A 14 19.00 -9.55 -7.25
C GLY A 14 18.45 -8.46 -6.34
N HIS A 15 18.21 -8.77 -5.06
CA HIS A 15 17.77 -7.79 -4.07
C HIS A 15 18.81 -6.69 -3.86
N MET A 16 20.10 -7.05 -3.76
CA MET A 16 21.19 -6.09 -3.62
C MET A 16 21.25 -5.15 -4.83
N VAL A 17 21.12 -5.68 -6.05
CA VAL A 17 21.12 -4.86 -7.27
C VAL A 17 19.92 -3.91 -7.30
N VAL A 18 18.71 -4.41 -7.02
CA VAL A 18 17.49 -3.57 -7.00
C VAL A 18 17.58 -2.49 -5.92
N SER A 19 18.06 -2.84 -4.73
CA SER A 19 18.25 -1.90 -3.62
C SER A 19 19.32 -0.84 -3.93
N GLN A 20 20.45 -1.24 -4.51
CA GLN A 20 21.50 -0.29 -4.93
C GLN A 20 21.04 0.61 -6.07
N MET A 21 20.26 0.09 -7.03
CA MET A 21 19.68 0.92 -8.08
C MET A 21 18.67 1.91 -7.50
N ALA A 22 17.83 1.48 -6.56
CA ALA A 22 16.88 2.35 -5.87
C ALA A 22 17.59 3.46 -5.09
N THR A 23 18.67 3.17 -4.37
CA THR A 23 19.45 4.18 -3.64
C THR A 23 20.18 5.14 -4.57
N LEU A 24 20.69 4.67 -5.72
CA LEU A 24 21.29 5.53 -6.74
C LEU A 24 20.27 6.48 -7.37
N LEU A 25 19.06 5.99 -7.67
CA LEU A 25 17.94 6.80 -8.15
C LEU A 25 17.52 7.84 -7.11
N ALA A 26 17.39 7.45 -5.84
CA ALA A 26 17.10 8.36 -4.74
C ALA A 26 18.22 9.40 -4.52
N ARG A 27 19.48 9.05 -4.75
CA ARG A 27 20.60 10.01 -4.62
C ARG A 27 20.57 11.11 -5.68
N LYS A 28 19.93 10.88 -6.82
CA LYS A 28 19.81 11.84 -7.93
C LYS A 28 18.65 12.82 -7.74
N ARG A 29 18.55 13.45 -6.56
CA ARG A 29 17.50 14.46 -6.25
C ARG A 29 17.39 15.57 -7.31
N ARG A 30 18.50 15.98 -7.94
CA ARG A 30 18.52 17.01 -8.99
C ARG A 30 17.74 16.66 -10.27
N TRP A 31 17.36 15.42 -10.46
CA TRP A 31 16.61 14.99 -11.66
C TRP A 31 15.11 15.26 -11.54
N TYR A 32 14.61 15.60 -10.35
CA TYR A 32 13.19 15.83 -10.08
C TYR A 32 12.92 17.32 -9.95
N LYS A 33 11.85 17.80 -10.58
CA LYS A 33 11.47 19.22 -10.54
C LYS A 33 10.76 19.56 -9.24
N THR A 34 10.02 18.62 -8.66
CA THR A 34 9.24 18.84 -7.44
C THR A 34 9.61 17.84 -6.35
N GLU A 35 9.44 18.25 -5.09
CA GLU A 35 9.67 17.36 -3.94
C GLU A 35 8.68 16.19 -3.93
N ASN A 36 7.45 16.40 -4.39
CA ASN A 36 6.42 15.37 -4.45
C ASN A 36 6.80 14.23 -5.39
N GLU A 37 7.32 14.53 -6.58
CA GLU A 37 7.81 13.52 -7.54
C GLU A 37 8.94 12.68 -6.93
N TYR A 38 9.87 13.36 -6.25
CA TYR A 38 10.98 12.71 -5.57
C TYR A 38 10.52 11.74 -4.48
N TYR A 39 9.63 12.19 -3.57
CA TYR A 39 9.11 11.35 -2.49
C TYR A 39 8.24 10.20 -3.01
N LEU A 40 7.43 10.45 -4.04
CA LEU A 40 6.60 9.41 -4.66
C LEU A 40 7.47 8.30 -5.25
N LEU A 41 8.56 8.66 -5.94
CA LEU A 41 9.50 7.68 -6.47
C LEU A 41 10.20 6.92 -5.35
N GLN A 42 10.72 7.62 -4.34
CA GLN A 42 11.41 6.99 -3.21
C GLN A 42 10.49 5.98 -2.50
N PHE A 43 9.23 6.36 -2.26
CA PHE A 43 8.23 5.47 -1.71
C PHE A 43 7.97 4.27 -2.63
N THR A 44 7.70 4.52 -3.92
CA THR A 44 7.44 3.46 -4.91
C THR A 44 8.58 2.45 -4.96
N LEU A 45 9.84 2.92 -5.04
CA LEU A 45 11.02 2.06 -5.06
C LEU A 45 11.15 1.22 -3.79
N THR A 46 10.90 1.83 -2.62
CA THR A 46 10.96 1.14 -1.33
C THR A 46 9.92 0.02 -1.26
N VAL A 47 8.68 0.30 -1.67
CA VAL A 47 7.62 -0.70 -1.70
C VAL A 47 7.93 -1.77 -2.75
N ARG A 48 8.48 -1.43 -3.92
CA ARG A 48 8.88 -2.43 -4.93
C ARG A 48 9.98 -3.36 -4.43
N CYS A 49 10.93 -2.85 -3.65
CA CYS A 49 11.93 -3.68 -2.97
C CYS A 49 11.25 -4.66 -2.01
N LEU A 50 10.25 -4.21 -1.24
CA LEU A 50 9.48 -5.08 -0.34
C LEU A 50 8.71 -6.19 -1.09
N TYR A 51 8.12 -5.88 -2.24
CA TYR A 51 7.45 -6.91 -3.07
C TYR A 51 8.46 -7.92 -3.62
N TYR A 52 9.63 -7.46 -4.07
CA TYR A 52 10.70 -8.35 -4.51
C TYR A 52 11.20 -9.26 -3.37
N THR A 53 11.37 -8.73 -2.15
CA THR A 53 11.76 -9.57 -1.00
C THR A 53 10.67 -10.56 -0.63
N SER A 54 9.38 -10.18 -0.68
CA SER A 54 8.27 -11.10 -0.45
C SER A 54 8.32 -12.28 -1.42
N PHE A 55 8.50 -12.03 -2.72
CA PHE A 55 8.68 -13.09 -3.72
C PHE A 55 9.91 -13.96 -3.41
N SER A 56 11.03 -13.33 -3.05
CA SER A 56 12.28 -14.03 -2.74
C SER A 56 12.13 -14.97 -1.55
N LEU A 57 11.46 -14.52 -0.50
CA LEU A 57 11.19 -15.34 0.70
C LEU A 57 10.30 -16.53 0.37
N GLU A 58 9.25 -16.31 -0.42
CA GLU A 58 8.34 -17.38 -0.84
C GLU A 58 9.08 -18.44 -1.69
N LEU A 59 9.94 -18.00 -2.61
CA LEU A 59 10.75 -18.91 -3.43
C LEU A 59 11.73 -19.74 -2.58
N CYS A 60 12.28 -19.16 -1.50
CA CYS A 60 13.13 -19.90 -0.56
C CYS A 60 12.33 -20.91 0.25
N TRP A 61 11.11 -20.54 0.66
CA TRP A 61 10.25 -21.39 1.47
C TRP A 61 9.75 -22.61 0.70
N GLN A 62 9.39 -22.46 -0.58
CA GLN A 62 8.86 -23.54 -1.43
C GLN A 62 9.89 -24.56 -1.93
N GLN A 63 11.19 -24.32 -1.72
CA GLN A 63 12.19 -25.37 -1.92
C GLN A 63 12.05 -26.54 -0.91
N LEU A 64 11.15 -26.43 0.07
CA LEU A 64 10.64 -27.56 0.86
C LEU A 64 9.54 -28.33 0.10
N PRO A 65 9.57 -29.67 0.07
CA PRO A 65 9.08 -30.49 -1.04
C PRO A 65 7.55 -30.71 -1.06
N ALA A 66 6.72 -29.71 -1.38
CA ALA A 66 5.27 -29.92 -1.38
C ALA A 66 4.39 -29.21 -2.44
N ALA A 67 4.88 -28.32 -3.31
CA ALA A 67 3.98 -27.72 -4.33
C ALA A 67 4.71 -27.38 -5.64
N SER A 68 4.32 -28.06 -6.70
CA SER A 68 4.86 -27.95 -8.06
C SER A 68 4.20 -26.81 -8.84
N THR A 69 4.36 -25.56 -8.40
CA THR A 69 4.13 -24.39 -9.25
C THR A 69 5.47 -23.77 -9.62
N SER A 70 5.92 -23.99 -10.85
CA SER A 70 7.14 -23.36 -11.36
C SER A 70 6.94 -21.85 -11.46
N TYR A 71 7.44 -21.10 -10.47
CA TYR A 71 7.39 -19.64 -10.52
C TYR A 71 8.36 -19.11 -11.56
N SER A 72 7.82 -18.55 -12.64
CA SER A 72 8.57 -17.92 -13.71
C SER A 72 8.93 -16.47 -13.36
N PHE A 73 10.05 -15.98 -13.90
CA PHE A 73 10.46 -14.57 -13.84
C PHE A 73 9.34 -13.60 -14.28
N SER A 74 8.49 -14.01 -15.22
CA SER A 74 7.36 -13.19 -15.68
C SER A 74 6.33 -12.92 -14.56
N TRP A 75 6.09 -13.89 -13.68
CA TRP A 75 5.15 -13.73 -12.56
C TRP A 75 5.71 -12.81 -11.48
N MET A 76 7.02 -12.88 -11.24
CA MET A 76 7.70 -11.93 -10.37
C MET A 76 7.57 -10.50 -10.90
N LEU A 77 7.81 -10.30 -12.21
CA LEU A 77 7.71 -8.97 -12.82
C LEU A 77 6.27 -8.44 -12.76
N ALA A 78 5.28 -9.27 -13.07
CA ALA A 78 3.87 -8.91 -12.98
C ALA A 78 3.47 -8.51 -11.55
N TYR A 79 3.95 -9.24 -10.54
CA TYR A 79 3.68 -8.94 -9.13
C TYR A 79 4.35 -7.64 -8.67
N VAL A 80 5.63 -7.44 -8.98
CA VAL A 80 6.37 -6.24 -8.57
C VAL A 80 5.80 -5.00 -9.26
N PHE A 81 5.50 -5.07 -10.55
CA PHE A 81 5.03 -3.92 -11.34
C PHE A 81 3.50 -3.84 -11.48
N TYR A 82 2.76 -4.51 -10.61
CA TYR A 82 1.30 -4.45 -10.64
C TYR A 82 0.81 -3.01 -10.37
N TYR A 83 0.23 -2.39 -11.40
CA TYR A 83 -0.05 -0.94 -11.43
C TYR A 83 -0.98 -0.45 -10.32
N PRO A 84 -2.12 -1.12 -10.00
CA PRO A 84 -3.06 -0.63 -8.99
C PRO A 84 -2.44 -0.37 -7.62
N VAL A 85 -1.43 -1.15 -7.23
CA VAL A 85 -0.73 -1.03 -5.93
C VAL A 85 0.68 -0.46 -6.08
N LEU A 86 1.06 0.02 -7.25
CA LEU A 86 2.44 0.42 -7.58
C LEU A 86 2.92 1.57 -6.71
N HIS A 87 2.20 2.69 -6.76
CA HIS A 87 2.56 3.93 -6.09
C HIS A 87 1.98 4.02 -4.69
N ASN A 88 0.73 3.60 -4.52
CA ASN A 88 0.02 3.57 -3.26
C ASN A 88 -0.97 2.43 -3.34
N GLY A 89 -1.13 1.69 -2.25
CA GLY A 89 -2.07 0.57 -2.23
C GLY A 89 -1.83 -0.33 -1.03
N PRO A 90 -2.82 -1.16 -0.70
CA PRO A 90 -2.64 -2.17 0.33
C PRO A 90 -1.59 -3.19 -0.10
N ILE A 91 -0.82 -3.69 0.86
CA ILE A 91 0.22 -4.70 0.61
C ILE A 91 -0.49 -6.04 0.38
N LEU A 92 -0.20 -6.65 -0.77
CA LEU A 92 -0.72 -7.97 -1.14
C LEU A 92 0.45 -8.95 -1.19
N SER A 93 0.32 -10.11 -0.56
CA SER A 93 1.38 -11.12 -0.59
C SER A 93 1.46 -11.82 -1.95
N PHE A 94 2.65 -12.31 -2.32
CA PHE A 94 2.85 -13.04 -3.57
C PHE A 94 1.93 -14.27 -3.75
N PRO A 95 1.77 -15.18 -2.77
CA PRO A 95 0.92 -16.36 -2.96
C PRO A 95 -0.55 -15.99 -3.14
N GLU A 96 -1.05 -14.96 -2.43
CA GLU A 96 -2.43 -14.46 -2.61
C GLU A 96 -2.62 -13.87 -4.01
N PHE A 97 -1.66 -13.06 -4.48
CA PHE A 97 -1.70 -12.47 -5.82
C PHE A 97 -1.75 -13.54 -6.92
N ILE A 98 -0.85 -14.52 -6.89
CA ILE A 98 -0.81 -15.59 -7.90
C ILE A 98 -2.06 -16.44 -7.85
N LYS A 99 -2.52 -16.81 -6.65
CA LYS A 99 -3.74 -17.60 -6.48
C LYS A 99 -4.94 -16.88 -7.11
N GLN A 100 -5.12 -15.59 -6.82
CA GLN A 100 -6.23 -14.80 -7.37
C GLN A 100 -6.11 -14.62 -8.88
N MET A 101 -4.90 -14.37 -9.40
CA MET A 101 -4.66 -14.23 -10.85
C MET A 101 -4.91 -15.54 -11.62
N GLN A 102 -4.63 -16.69 -11.01
CA GLN A 102 -4.88 -18.00 -11.62
C GLN A 102 -6.33 -18.48 -11.49
N GLN A 103 -6.99 -18.12 -10.39
CA GLN A 103 -8.38 -18.50 -10.08
C GLN A 103 -9.37 -17.39 -10.47
N GLN A 104 -9.07 -16.60 -11.49
CA GLN A 104 -9.94 -15.50 -11.92
C GLN A 104 -11.31 -16.05 -12.35
N GLU A 105 -12.25 -16.13 -11.41
CA GLU A 105 -13.61 -16.58 -11.65
C GLU A 105 -14.40 -15.45 -12.31
N HIS A 106 -15.13 -15.82 -13.36
CA HIS A 106 -16.06 -14.91 -14.03
C HIS A 106 -17.32 -14.76 -13.17
N ASP A 107 -17.27 -13.87 -12.20
CA ASP A 107 -18.47 -13.39 -11.52
C ASP A 107 -19.46 -12.81 -12.54
N SER A 108 -20.76 -12.94 -12.26
CA SER A 108 -21.82 -12.36 -13.08
C SER A 108 -21.56 -10.87 -13.28
N LEU A 109 -21.35 -10.48 -14.55
CA LEU A 109 -20.93 -9.12 -14.94
C LEU A 109 -21.81 -8.02 -14.32
N LYS A 110 -23.11 -8.27 -14.20
CA LYS A 110 -24.06 -7.34 -13.57
C LYS A 110 -23.83 -7.16 -12.06
N ALA A 111 -23.53 -8.25 -11.34
CA ALA A 111 -23.25 -8.21 -9.91
C ALA A 111 -21.92 -7.48 -9.64
N SER A 112 -20.89 -7.78 -10.43
CA SER A 112 -19.59 -7.10 -10.36
C SER A 112 -19.71 -5.59 -10.61
N LEU A 113 -20.46 -5.17 -11.64
CA LEU A 113 -20.72 -3.75 -11.91
C LEU A 113 -21.47 -3.05 -10.77
N CYS A 114 -22.44 -3.72 -10.13
CA CYS A 114 -23.15 -3.16 -8.99
C CYS A 114 -22.22 -2.95 -7.79
N VAL A 115 -21.40 -3.95 -7.46
CA VAL A 115 -20.39 -3.85 -6.37
C VAL A 115 -19.38 -2.75 -6.66
N LEU A 116 -18.94 -2.62 -7.91
CA LEU A 116 -18.05 -1.56 -8.35
C LEU A 116 -18.70 -0.18 -8.21
N ALA A 117 -19.93 -0.01 -8.68
CA ALA A 117 -20.65 1.26 -8.61
C ALA A 117 -20.88 1.70 -7.15
N LEU A 118 -21.29 0.77 -6.27
CA LEU A 118 -21.39 1.03 -4.83
C LEU A 118 -20.04 1.40 -4.22
N GLY A 119 -18.99 0.70 -4.62
CA GLY A 119 -17.62 0.97 -4.20
C GLY A 119 -17.15 2.37 -4.61
N LEU A 120 -17.43 2.78 -5.84
CA LEU A 120 -17.11 4.10 -6.37
C LEU A 120 -17.91 5.20 -5.67
N GLY A 121 -19.23 5.01 -5.48
CA GLY A 121 -20.07 5.96 -4.74
C GLY A 121 -19.59 6.18 -3.30
N ARG A 122 -19.24 5.09 -2.61
CA ARG A 122 -18.65 5.16 -1.27
C ARG A 122 -17.31 5.88 -1.26
N LEU A 123 -16.45 5.61 -2.24
CA LEU A 123 -15.15 6.28 -2.37
C LEU A 123 -15.32 7.79 -2.60
N LEU A 124 -16.24 8.19 -3.47
CA LEU A 124 -16.55 9.60 -3.73
C LEU A 124 -17.07 10.29 -2.46
N CYS A 125 -17.92 9.61 -1.68
CA CYS A 125 -18.38 10.11 -0.39
C CYS A 125 -17.22 10.36 0.59
N TRP A 126 -16.30 9.39 0.73
CA TRP A 126 -15.13 9.56 1.58
C TRP A 126 -14.17 10.64 1.07
N TRP A 127 -14.01 10.76 -0.25
CA TRP A 127 -13.21 11.80 -0.86
C TRP A 127 -13.79 13.19 -0.57
N TRP A 128 -15.09 13.36 -0.73
CA TRP A 128 -15.77 14.60 -0.37
C TRP A 128 -15.60 14.94 1.11
N LEU A 129 -15.75 13.95 2.00
CA LEU A 129 -15.53 14.15 3.43
C LEU A 129 -14.08 14.54 3.74
N ALA A 130 -13.10 13.91 3.10
CA ALA A 130 -11.68 14.24 3.26
C ALA A 130 -11.42 15.70 2.85
N GLU A 131 -11.98 16.11 1.71
CA GLU A 131 -11.84 17.47 1.19
C GLU A 131 -12.47 18.48 2.15
N LEU A 132 -13.68 18.19 2.65
CA LEU A 132 -14.36 19.01 3.64
C LEU A 132 -13.55 19.14 4.94
N MET A 133 -13.02 18.03 5.46
CA MET A 133 -12.17 18.04 6.67
C MET A 133 -10.89 18.86 6.44
N ALA A 134 -10.26 18.73 5.27
CA ALA A 134 -9.05 19.49 4.93
C ALA A 134 -9.32 21.01 4.89
N HIS A 135 -10.47 21.42 4.35
CA HIS A 135 -10.87 22.84 4.28
C HIS A 135 -11.32 23.41 5.63
N LEU A 136 -11.97 22.62 6.47
CA LEU A 136 -12.57 23.12 7.72
C LEU A 136 -11.61 23.07 8.90
N MET A 137 -10.82 22.01 9.02
CA MET A 137 -10.16 21.72 10.29
C MET A 137 -8.83 22.47 10.46
N TYR A 138 -8.26 23.04 9.39
CA TYR A 138 -7.00 23.81 9.38
C TYR A 138 -5.86 23.19 10.21
N VAL A 139 -5.92 21.88 10.46
CA VAL A 139 -5.13 21.21 11.50
C VAL A 139 -3.64 21.34 11.20
N HIS A 140 -3.28 21.29 9.92
CA HIS A 140 -1.91 21.50 9.45
C HIS A 140 -1.38 22.91 9.74
N ALA A 141 -2.21 23.95 9.57
CA ALA A 141 -1.84 25.33 9.88
C ALA A 141 -1.77 25.58 11.39
N ILE A 142 -2.61 24.91 12.17
CA ILE A 142 -2.56 24.97 13.63
C ILE A 142 -1.25 24.33 14.13
N TYR A 143 -0.92 23.13 13.66
CA TYR A 143 0.31 22.41 14.05
C TYR A 143 1.62 23.12 13.65
N SER A 144 1.62 23.92 12.59
CA SER A 144 2.82 24.69 12.23
C SER A 144 3.09 25.85 13.20
N SER A 145 2.14 26.19 14.08
CA SER A 145 2.25 27.28 15.06
C SER A 145 2.42 26.75 16.49
N ILE A 146 3.67 26.49 16.88
CA ILE A 146 4.06 26.10 18.25
C ILE A 146 3.46 27.00 19.35
N PRO A 147 3.54 28.35 19.26
CA PRO A 147 3.01 29.21 20.33
C PRO A 147 1.49 29.10 20.49
N LEU A 148 0.75 28.78 19.43
CA LEU A 148 -0.69 28.56 19.52
C LEU A 148 -0.97 27.25 20.29
N LEU A 149 -0.20 26.20 20.02
CA LEU A 149 -0.32 24.91 20.72
C LEU A 149 0.01 24.99 22.21
N GLU A 150 0.94 25.86 22.61
CA GLU A 150 1.30 26.04 24.02
C GLU A 150 0.21 26.78 24.82
N THR A 151 -0.63 27.58 24.15
CA THR A 151 -1.70 28.36 24.80
C THR A 151 -3.02 27.61 24.94
N VAL A 152 -3.23 26.53 24.18
CA VAL A 152 -4.49 25.79 24.20
C VAL A 152 -4.55 24.83 25.39
N SER A 153 -5.77 24.59 25.88
CA SER A 153 -5.98 23.64 26.98
C SER A 153 -5.61 22.21 26.57
N CYS A 154 -5.26 21.36 27.55
CA CYS A 154 -4.97 19.94 27.31
C CYS A 154 -6.13 19.20 26.63
N TRP A 155 -7.39 19.55 26.96
CA TRP A 155 -8.58 19.00 26.30
C TRP A 155 -8.66 19.38 24.82
N THR A 156 -8.37 20.64 24.50
CA THR A 156 -8.32 21.13 23.12
C THR A 156 -7.21 20.43 22.34
N LEU A 157 -6.04 20.25 22.96
CA LEU A 157 -4.90 19.55 22.37
C LEU A 157 -5.26 18.08 22.07
N GLY A 158 -5.93 17.40 23.00
CA GLY A 158 -6.44 16.04 22.80
C GLY A 158 -7.47 15.97 21.68
N GLY A 159 -8.38 16.94 21.59
CA GLY A 159 -9.33 17.08 20.50
C GLY A 159 -8.65 17.27 19.14
N LEU A 160 -7.62 18.11 19.07
CA LEU A 160 -6.82 18.35 17.86
C LEU A 160 -6.07 17.10 17.41
N ALA A 161 -5.49 16.36 18.36
CA ALA A 161 -4.83 15.09 18.09
C ALA A 161 -5.82 14.04 17.56
N LEU A 162 -7.00 13.91 18.17
CA LEU A 162 -8.05 13.00 17.69
C LEU A 162 -8.53 13.39 16.28
N ALA A 163 -8.78 14.68 16.07
CA ALA A 163 -9.12 15.26 14.76
C ALA A 163 -8.10 14.90 13.67
N GLN A 164 -6.81 15.00 13.98
CA GLN A 164 -5.72 14.64 13.08
C GLN A 164 -5.72 13.14 12.76
N VAL A 165 -5.91 12.28 13.76
CA VAL A 165 -5.98 10.81 13.57
C VAL A 165 -7.17 10.42 12.70
N LEU A 166 -8.34 11.03 12.93
CA LEU A 166 -9.53 10.81 12.12
C LEU A 166 -9.35 11.30 10.69
N PHE A 167 -8.72 12.45 10.49
CA PHE A 167 -8.39 12.94 9.15
C PHE A 167 -7.44 11.99 8.42
N PHE A 168 -6.40 11.48 9.09
CA PHE A 168 -5.53 10.46 8.53
C PHE A 168 -6.32 9.21 8.12
N TYR A 169 -7.21 8.73 8.99
CA TYR A 169 -8.06 7.59 8.69
C TYR A 169 -8.86 7.78 7.39
N VAL A 170 -9.59 8.89 7.25
CA VAL A 170 -10.38 9.18 6.04
C VAL A 170 -9.47 9.32 4.81
N LYS A 171 -8.32 9.99 4.95
CA LYS A 171 -7.32 10.11 3.87
C LYS A 171 -6.86 8.72 3.38
N TYR A 172 -6.55 7.79 4.28
CA TYR A 172 -6.11 6.44 3.89
C TYR A 172 -7.25 5.59 3.30
N LEU A 173 -8.51 5.79 3.72
CA LEU A 173 -9.65 5.15 3.06
C LEU A 173 -9.74 5.55 1.58
N VAL A 174 -9.50 6.82 1.27
CA VAL A 174 -9.48 7.30 -0.13
C VAL A 174 -8.25 6.77 -0.86
N LEU A 175 -7.07 6.89 -0.24
CA LEU A 175 -5.78 6.51 -0.83
C LEU A 175 -5.72 5.02 -1.18
N PHE A 176 -6.22 4.14 -0.31
CA PHE A 176 -6.27 2.69 -0.55
C PHE A 176 -7.56 2.25 -1.25
N GLY A 177 -8.62 3.05 -1.18
CA GLY A 177 -9.89 2.76 -1.84
C GLY A 177 -9.80 2.78 -3.37
N VAL A 178 -9.05 3.73 -3.95
CA VAL A 178 -8.82 3.79 -5.41
C VAL A 178 -8.11 2.52 -5.92
N PRO A 179 -6.93 2.13 -5.41
CA PRO A 179 -6.28 0.85 -5.71
C PRO A 179 -7.20 -0.35 -5.54
N ALA A 180 -7.96 -0.40 -4.43
CA ALA A 180 -8.85 -1.52 -4.15
C ALA A 180 -9.98 -1.66 -5.19
N LEU A 181 -10.49 -0.56 -5.74
CA LEU A 181 -11.48 -0.60 -6.83
C LEU A 181 -10.85 -1.06 -8.14
N LEU A 182 -9.64 -0.58 -8.48
CA LEU A 182 -8.91 -1.02 -9.66
C LEU A 182 -8.60 -2.53 -9.58
N MET A 183 -8.19 -3.02 -8.42
CA MET A 183 -8.00 -4.46 -8.19
C MET A 183 -9.28 -5.26 -8.44
N ARG A 184 -10.45 -4.75 -8.03
CA ARG A 184 -11.73 -5.41 -8.30
C ARG A 184 -12.11 -5.40 -9.79
N LEU A 185 -11.73 -4.35 -10.52
CA LEU A 185 -11.90 -4.32 -11.98
C LEU A 185 -11.08 -5.41 -12.65
N ASP A 186 -9.88 -5.68 -12.13
CA ASP A 186 -9.01 -6.76 -12.59
C ASP A 186 -9.46 -8.16 -12.10
N GLY A 187 -10.57 -8.25 -11.36
CA GLY A 187 -11.11 -9.50 -10.82
C GLY A 187 -10.44 -9.99 -9.54
N LEU A 188 -9.56 -9.18 -8.94
CA LEU A 188 -8.89 -9.53 -7.69
C LEU A 188 -9.70 -9.03 -6.48
N THR A 189 -9.66 -9.80 -5.39
CA THR A 189 -10.22 -9.34 -4.12
C THR A 189 -9.17 -8.54 -3.35
N PRO A 190 -9.39 -7.23 -3.12
CA PRO A 190 -8.41 -6.39 -2.44
C PRO A 190 -8.33 -6.73 -0.94
N PRO A 191 -7.18 -6.49 -0.30
CA PRO A 191 -7.03 -6.62 1.15
C PRO A 191 -8.02 -5.73 1.90
N ALA A 192 -8.23 -6.04 3.18
CA ALA A 192 -9.07 -5.23 4.04
C ALA A 192 -8.51 -3.79 4.16
N LEU A 193 -9.39 -2.81 4.00
CA LEU A 193 -9.07 -1.40 4.22
C LEU A 193 -8.76 -1.14 5.70
N PRO A 194 -8.02 -0.08 6.01
CA PRO A 194 -7.69 0.28 7.38
C PRO A 194 -8.95 0.46 8.21
N ARG A 195 -8.87 0.03 9.47
CA ARG A 195 -9.94 0.20 10.46
C ARG A 195 -9.73 1.50 11.21
N CYS A 196 -10.81 2.05 11.76
CA CYS A 196 -10.74 3.29 12.53
C CYS A 196 -10.00 3.04 13.85
N VAL A 197 -8.94 3.82 14.10
CA VAL A 197 -8.10 3.68 15.31
C VAL A 197 -8.95 3.85 16.57
N SER A 198 -9.95 4.74 16.56
CA SER A 198 -10.83 4.99 17.70
C SER A 198 -11.76 3.82 18.05
N THR A 199 -11.90 2.83 17.16
CA THR A 199 -12.72 1.62 17.41
C THR A 199 -11.91 0.44 17.93
N MET A 200 -10.59 0.58 18.00
CA MET A 200 -9.69 -0.49 18.45
C MET A 200 -9.55 -0.47 19.97
N PHE A 201 -9.68 -1.65 20.58
CA PHE A 201 -9.52 -1.85 22.02
C PHE A 201 -8.19 -2.52 22.41
N SER A 202 -7.39 -2.98 21.42
CA SER A 202 -6.12 -3.65 21.63
C SER A 202 -5.08 -3.20 20.62
N PHE A 203 -3.83 -3.06 21.07
CA PHE A 203 -2.69 -2.76 20.22
C PHE A 203 -2.41 -3.87 19.20
N THR A 204 -2.70 -5.14 19.53
CA THR A 204 -2.59 -6.24 18.57
C THR A 204 -3.59 -6.12 17.43
N GLY A 205 -4.75 -5.48 17.64
CA GLY A 205 -5.71 -5.22 16.58
C GLY A 205 -5.37 -3.98 15.74
N MET A 206 -4.48 -3.13 16.24
CA MET A 206 -4.02 -1.92 15.54
C MET A 206 -2.94 -2.25 14.49
N TRP A 207 -2.09 -3.24 14.77
CA TRP A 207 -1.02 -3.73 13.89
C TRP A 207 -1.47 -4.93 13.06
#